data_AF-A0A7Z9UUZ6-F1
#
_entry.id   AF-A0A7Z9UUZ6-F1
#
_cell.length_a   1.000
_cell.length_b   1.000
_cell.length_c   1.000
_cell.angle_alpha   90.00
_cell.angle_beta   90.00
_cell.angle_gamma   90.00
#
_symmetry.space_group_name_H-M   'P 1'
#
loop_
_entity.id
_entity.type
_entity.pdbx_description
1 polymer ?
#
loop_
_entity_poly.entity_id
_entity_poly.type
_entity_poly.pdbx_seq_one_letter_code
_entity_poly.pdbx_strand_id
1 'polypeptide(L)'
;MGADNDVNHQLKLGISSITVSGLRIDGSQVVDIDQSRAAITSLDNATDMVNQERSYLGSMQNRLAFTMSNLTSQTQNIEASRSSIQDTDFAADAADLAKNQILAQSATAMLAQASAISQNILSLLR
;
A
#
# COMPACT_ATOMS: atom_id res chain seq x y z
N MET A 1 12.60 2.58 -0.04
CA MET A 1 11.40 2.45 0.81
C MET A 1 10.43 1.52 0.09
N GLY A 2 10.60 0.23 0.33
CA GLY A 2 10.12 -0.89 -0.49
C GLY A 2 11.10 -2.06 -0.30
N ALA A 3 10.78 -3.26 -0.82
CA ALA A 3 11.64 -4.44 -0.69
C ALA A 3 13.06 -4.23 -1.25
N ASP A 4 13.24 -3.26 -2.16
CA ASP A 4 14.55 -2.76 -2.58
C ASP A 4 14.94 -1.49 -1.82
N ASN A 5 16.10 -1.57 -1.14
CA ASN A 5 16.78 -0.47 -0.50
C ASN A 5 18.05 -0.05 -1.28
N ASP A 6 18.01 -0.15 -2.61
CA ASP A 6 19.07 0.31 -3.51
C ASP A 6 19.19 1.86 -3.48
N VAL A 7 20.38 2.38 -3.84
CA VAL A 7 20.77 3.79 -3.83
C VAL A 7 19.78 4.68 -4.61
N ASN A 8 19.10 4.11 -5.61
CA ASN A 8 18.09 4.79 -6.43
C ASN A 8 16.71 4.91 -5.76
N HIS A 9 16.42 4.09 -4.75
CA HIS A 9 15.12 3.97 -4.08
C HIS A 9 15.12 4.47 -2.62
N GLN A 10 16.18 5.18 -2.23
CA GLN A 10 16.29 5.86 -0.95
C GLN A 10 15.97 7.36 -1.08
N LEU A 11 15.10 7.86 -0.21
CA LEU A 11 14.83 9.30 -0.08
C LEU A 11 15.88 9.90 0.86
N LYS A 12 17.01 10.35 0.31
CA LYS A 12 18.02 11.08 1.09
C LYS A 12 17.59 12.53 1.23
N LEU A 13 17.05 12.88 2.40
CA LEU A 13 16.72 14.27 2.75
C LEU A 13 17.95 14.93 3.37
N GLY A 14 18.51 15.91 2.68
CA GLY A 14 19.50 16.82 3.23
C GLY A 14 19.00 18.24 3.01
N ILE A 15 18.82 18.98 4.11
CA ILE A 15 18.52 20.42 4.05
C ILE A 15 19.80 21.18 4.38
N SER A 16 20.15 22.17 3.57
CA SER A 16 21.25 23.07 3.88
C SER A 16 20.90 23.96 5.09
N SER A 17 21.91 24.52 5.76
CA SER A 17 21.68 25.36 6.96
C SER A 17 21.07 26.70 6.56
N ILE A 18 19.80 26.92 6.91
CA ILE A 18 19.04 28.18 6.67
C ILE A 18 19.14 29.12 7.89
N THR A 19 20.20 29.00 8.69
CA THR A 19 20.44 29.92 9.81
C THR A 19 21.09 31.21 9.33
N VAL A 20 21.13 32.28 10.15
CA VAL A 20 21.79 33.55 9.78
C VAL A 20 23.24 33.34 9.36
N SER A 21 23.96 32.46 10.08
CA SER A 21 25.34 32.08 9.74
C SER A 21 25.40 31.19 8.47
N GLY A 22 24.48 30.24 8.33
CA GLY A 22 24.39 29.37 7.14
C GLY A 22 24.06 30.13 5.85
N LEU A 23 23.24 31.17 5.94
CA LEU A 23 22.87 32.08 4.85
C LEU A 23 23.87 33.22 4.65
N ARG A 24 24.94 33.29 5.48
CA ARG A 24 26.02 34.28 5.42
C ARG A 24 25.56 35.74 5.49
N ILE A 25 24.43 35.98 6.15
CA ILE A 25 23.87 37.31 6.41
C ILE A 25 24.32 37.88 7.77
N ASP A 26 25.15 37.13 8.49
CA ASP A 26 25.79 37.59 9.73
C ASP A 26 26.79 38.72 9.43
N GLY A 27 26.53 39.89 10.00
CA GLY A 27 27.35 41.10 9.79
C GLY A 27 26.91 42.01 8.64
N SER A 28 25.77 41.76 7.98
CA SER A 28 25.19 42.72 7.03
C SER A 28 24.85 44.03 7.73
N GLN A 29 25.43 45.13 7.24
CA GLN A 29 25.26 46.48 7.82
C GLN A 29 24.72 47.46 6.79
N VAL A 30 23.92 48.43 7.26
CA VAL A 30 23.25 49.45 6.42
C VAL A 30 23.73 50.84 6.85
N VAL A 31 25.04 50.98 7.08
CA VAL A 31 25.64 52.21 7.65
C VAL A 31 26.09 53.18 6.55
N ASP A 32 26.50 52.66 5.39
CA ASP A 32 26.89 53.45 4.21
C ASP A 32 26.29 52.81 2.93
N ILE A 33 26.27 53.55 1.83
CA ILE A 33 25.71 53.14 0.54
C ILE A 33 26.33 51.83 0.06
N ASP A 34 27.66 51.68 0.17
CA ASP A 34 28.34 50.47 -0.28
C ASP A 34 28.03 49.26 0.60
N GLN A 35 27.98 49.45 1.93
CA GLN A 35 27.58 48.39 2.86
C GLN A 35 26.11 47.98 2.66
N SER A 36 25.24 48.96 2.40
CA SER A 36 23.83 48.72 2.10
C SER A 36 23.64 47.90 0.82
N ARG A 37 24.41 48.20 -0.23
CA ARG A 37 24.42 47.43 -1.49
C ARG A 37 24.90 45.99 -1.25
N ALA A 38 25.97 45.81 -0.49
CA ALA A 38 26.47 44.48 -0.15
C ALA A 38 25.46 43.67 0.68
N ALA A 39 24.79 44.31 1.65
CA ALA A 39 23.73 43.69 2.45
C ALA A 39 22.54 43.23 1.59
N ILE A 40 22.09 44.06 0.63
CA ILE A 40 21.02 43.70 -0.31
C ILE A 40 21.43 42.47 -1.13
N THR A 41 22.64 42.47 -1.71
CA THR A 41 23.12 41.31 -2.47
C THR A 41 23.22 40.05 -1.60
N SER A 42 23.63 40.17 -0.35
CA SER A 42 23.65 39.02 0.57
C SER A 42 22.24 38.49 0.88
N LEU A 43 21.26 39.38 1.03
CA LEU A 43 19.85 39.01 1.26
C LEU A 43 19.21 38.35 0.03
N ASP A 44 19.53 38.83 -1.17
CA ASP A 44 19.07 38.22 -2.42
C ASP A 44 19.58 36.78 -2.54
N ASN A 45 20.88 36.57 -2.33
CA ASN A 45 21.47 35.23 -2.32
C ASN A 45 20.88 34.32 -1.23
N ALA A 46 20.63 34.87 -0.03
CA ALA A 46 19.99 34.12 1.05
C ALA A 46 18.55 33.71 0.66
N THR A 47 17.80 34.60 0.01
CA THR A 47 16.45 34.33 -0.47
C THR A 47 16.45 33.25 -1.55
N ASP A 48 17.40 33.29 -2.47
CA ASP A 48 17.56 32.27 -3.52
C ASP A 48 17.87 30.89 -2.93
N MET A 49 18.77 30.81 -1.95
CA MET A 49 19.05 29.57 -1.24
C MET A 49 17.79 29.01 -0.53
N VAL A 50 17.04 29.86 0.17
CA VAL A 50 15.78 29.45 0.82
C VAL A 50 14.78 28.92 -0.21
N ASN A 51 14.64 29.61 -1.34
CA ASN A 51 13.72 29.22 -2.39
C ASN A 51 14.14 27.89 -3.04
N GLN A 52 15.43 27.67 -3.24
CA GLN A 52 15.97 26.42 -3.76
C GLN A 52 15.68 25.25 -2.81
N GLU A 53 15.90 25.42 -1.51
CA GLU A 53 15.57 24.42 -0.49
C GLU A 53 14.07 24.12 -0.43
N ARG A 54 13.22 25.17 -0.49
CA ARG A 54 11.75 25.00 -0.56
C ARG A 54 11.31 24.23 -1.80
N SER A 55 11.91 24.54 -2.95
CA SER A 55 11.66 23.84 -4.21
C SER A 55 12.05 22.37 -4.13
N TYR A 56 13.23 22.09 -3.55
CA TYR A 56 13.70 20.73 -3.30
C TYR A 56 12.71 19.97 -2.39
N LEU A 57 12.31 20.54 -1.26
CA LEU A 57 11.31 19.95 -0.37
C LEU A 57 9.97 19.72 -1.07
N GLY A 58 9.50 20.66 -1.90
CA GLY A 58 8.28 20.50 -2.70
C GLY A 58 8.38 19.33 -3.67
N SER A 59 9.51 19.15 -4.33
CA SER A 59 9.75 18.00 -5.22
C SER A 59 9.73 16.67 -4.46
N MET A 60 10.29 16.63 -3.25
CA MET A 60 10.28 15.44 -2.40
C MET A 60 8.86 15.14 -1.90
N GLN A 61 8.07 16.15 -1.56
CA GLN A 61 6.65 15.99 -1.22
C GLN A 61 5.85 15.42 -2.39
N ASN A 62 6.08 15.89 -3.63
CA ASN A 62 5.44 15.32 -4.82
C ASN A 62 5.81 13.86 -5.03
N ARG A 63 7.08 13.50 -4.85
CA ARG A 63 7.52 12.09 -4.92
C ARG A 63 6.86 11.23 -3.84
N LEU A 64 6.77 11.73 -2.61
CA LEU A 64 6.09 11.03 -1.50
C LEU A 64 4.61 10.83 -1.81
N ALA A 65 3.91 11.86 -2.29
CA ALA A 65 2.50 11.77 -2.67
C ALA A 65 2.27 10.76 -3.81
N PHE A 66 3.11 10.79 -4.85
CA PHE A 66 3.04 9.81 -5.93
C PHE A 66 3.28 8.38 -5.44
N THR A 67 4.31 8.18 -4.61
CA THR A 67 4.63 6.87 -4.03
C THR A 67 3.48 6.37 -3.17
N MET A 68 2.89 7.24 -2.34
CA MET A 68 1.75 6.90 -1.50
C MET A 68 0.51 6.52 -2.32
N SER A 69 0.21 7.27 -3.40
CA SER A 69 -0.87 6.94 -4.31
C SER A 69 -0.64 5.58 -4.99
N ASN A 70 0.59 5.33 -5.45
CA ASN A 70 0.95 4.06 -6.09
C ASN A 70 0.81 2.89 -5.12
N LEU A 71 1.32 3.02 -3.89
CA LEU A 71 1.20 2.02 -2.83
C LEU A 71 -0.26 1.76 -2.45
N THR A 72 -1.10 2.80 -2.39
CA THR A 72 -2.53 2.65 -2.11
C THR A 72 -3.22 1.83 -3.20
N SER A 73 -2.98 2.16 -4.48
CA SER A 73 -3.53 1.38 -5.59
C SER A 73 -3.02 -0.07 -5.61
N GLN A 74 -1.73 -0.28 -5.33
CA GLN A 74 -1.16 -1.62 -5.24
C GLN A 74 -1.77 -2.43 -4.08
N THR A 75 -1.94 -1.80 -2.92
CA THR A 75 -2.61 -2.41 -1.76
C THR A 75 -4.05 -2.78 -2.09
N GLN A 76 -4.80 -1.90 -2.73
CA GLN A 76 -6.18 -2.18 -3.14
C GLN A 76 -6.26 -3.35 -4.13
N ASN A 77 -5.33 -3.45 -5.08
CA ASN A 77 -5.26 -4.57 -6.02
C ASN A 77 -4.90 -5.89 -5.32
N ILE A 78 -3.98 -5.85 -4.35
CA ILE A 78 -3.60 -7.02 -3.56
C ILE A 78 -4.77 -7.48 -2.68
N GLU A 79 -5.46 -6.57 -1.99
CA GLU A 79 -6.63 -6.91 -1.18
C GLU A 79 -7.78 -7.48 -2.02
N ALA A 80 -8.05 -6.90 -3.19
CA ALA A 80 -9.05 -7.45 -4.12
C ALA A 80 -8.68 -8.86 -4.61
N SER A 81 -7.40 -9.08 -4.94
CA SER A 81 -6.90 -10.40 -5.34
C SER A 81 -7.00 -11.39 -4.18
N ARG A 82 -6.63 -10.97 -2.96
CA ARG A 82 -6.72 -11.77 -1.74
C ARG A 82 -8.17 -12.16 -1.44
N SER A 83 -9.11 -11.22 -1.53
CA SER A 83 -10.56 -11.49 -1.39
C SER A 83 -11.03 -12.50 -2.42
N SER A 84 -10.66 -12.32 -3.70
CA SER A 84 -11.05 -13.25 -4.75
C SER A 84 -10.52 -14.67 -4.53
N ILE A 85 -9.29 -14.82 -4.05
CA ILE A 85 -8.71 -16.13 -3.70
C ILE A 85 -9.48 -16.74 -2.52
N GLN A 86 -9.65 -15.97 -1.44
CA GLN A 86 -10.32 -16.44 -0.24
C GLN A 86 -11.78 -16.84 -0.49
N ASP A 87 -12.50 -16.06 -1.30
CA ASP A 87 -13.90 -16.35 -1.67
C ASP A 87 -13.99 -17.60 -2.56
N THR A 88 -13.02 -17.81 -3.47
CA THR A 88 -12.97 -19.00 -4.33
C THR A 88 -12.68 -20.26 -3.51
N ASP A 89 -11.73 -20.20 -2.58
CA ASP A 89 -11.41 -21.31 -1.68
C ASP A 89 -12.61 -21.65 -0.79
N PHE A 90 -13.29 -20.65 -0.24
CA PHE A 90 -14.50 -20.87 0.56
C PHE A 90 -15.64 -21.49 -0.27
N ALA A 91 -15.82 -21.05 -1.53
CA ALA A 91 -16.82 -21.62 -2.42
C ALA A 91 -16.52 -23.10 -2.75
N ALA A 92 -15.25 -23.46 -2.93
CA ALA A 92 -14.83 -24.85 -3.15
C ALA A 92 -15.11 -25.72 -1.91
N ASP A 93 -14.71 -25.27 -0.72
CA ASP A 93 -14.98 -25.97 0.54
C ASP A 93 -16.48 -26.12 0.81
N ALA A 94 -17.27 -25.07 0.53
CA ALA A 94 -18.72 -25.11 0.67
C ALA A 94 -19.37 -26.10 -0.33
N ALA A 95 -18.87 -26.17 -1.56
CA ALA A 95 -19.34 -27.13 -2.55
C ALA A 95 -19.03 -28.58 -2.14
N ASP A 96 -17.83 -28.83 -1.62
CA ASP A 96 -17.45 -30.15 -1.12
C ASP A 96 -18.26 -30.55 0.13
N LEU A 97 -18.51 -29.62 1.05
CA LEU A 97 -19.39 -29.86 2.18
C LEU A 97 -20.81 -30.20 1.73
N ALA A 98 -21.38 -29.44 0.78
CA ALA A 98 -22.71 -29.69 0.24
C ALA A 98 -22.78 -31.05 -0.47
N LYS A 99 -21.78 -31.38 -1.30
CA LYS A 99 -21.66 -32.69 -1.95
C LYS A 99 -21.64 -33.83 -0.94
N ASN A 100 -20.85 -33.70 0.13
CA ASN A 100 -20.78 -34.69 1.19
C ASN A 100 -22.11 -34.86 1.94
N GLN A 101 -22.82 -33.77 2.21
CA GLN A 101 -24.16 -33.81 2.81
C GLN A 101 -25.18 -34.51 1.90
N ILE A 102 -25.18 -34.20 0.59
CA ILE A 102 -26.04 -34.85 -0.40
C ILE A 102 -25.72 -36.35 -0.49
N LEU A 103 -24.43 -36.73 -0.51
CA LEU A 103 -24.02 -38.12 -0.52
C LEU A 103 -24.46 -38.87 0.75
N ALA A 104 -24.34 -38.26 1.93
CA ALA A 104 -24.79 -38.86 3.19
C ALA A 104 -26.32 -39.06 3.24
N GLN A 105 -27.10 -38.07 2.78
CA GLN A 105 -28.56 -38.18 2.67
C GLN A 105 -28.97 -39.21 1.60
N SER A 106 -28.27 -39.25 0.46
CA SER A 106 -28.52 -40.22 -0.60
C SER A 106 -28.15 -41.64 -0.15
N ALA A 107 -27.06 -41.80 0.60
CA ALA A 107 -26.65 -43.09 1.14
C ALA A 107 -27.69 -43.62 2.14
N THR A 108 -28.19 -42.78 3.05
CA THR A 108 -29.25 -43.17 4.00
C THR A 108 -30.57 -43.50 3.29
N ALA A 109 -30.99 -42.70 2.31
CA ALA A 109 -32.16 -42.99 1.48
C ALA A 109 -31.99 -44.28 0.65
N MET A 110 -30.82 -44.51 0.04
CA MET A 110 -30.52 -45.75 -0.69
C MET A 110 -30.50 -46.96 0.24
N LEU A 111 -29.98 -46.84 1.46
CA LEU A 111 -29.98 -47.92 2.44
C LEU A 111 -31.42 -48.29 2.85
N ALA A 112 -32.27 -47.28 3.06
CA ALA A 112 -33.69 -47.49 3.32
C ALA A 112 -34.41 -48.14 2.12
N GLN A 113 -34.13 -47.69 0.89
CA GLN A 113 -34.66 -48.25 -0.35
C GLN A 113 -34.23 -49.73 -0.53
N ALA A 114 -32.94 -50.03 -0.36
CA ALA A 114 -32.40 -51.38 -0.48
C ALA A 114 -32.97 -52.34 0.58
N SER A 115 -33.18 -51.84 1.81
CA SER A 115 -33.82 -52.61 2.87
C SER A 115 -35.29 -52.94 2.56
N ALA A 116 -36.04 -51.98 2.01
CA ALA A 116 -37.43 -52.17 1.61
C ALA A 116 -37.60 -53.13 0.41
N ILE A 117 -36.68 -53.06 -0.56
CA ILE A 117 -36.63 -54.01 -1.69
C ILE A 117 -36.32 -55.42 -1.18
N SER A 118 -35.35 -55.57 -0.25
CA SER A 118 -34.98 -56.87 0.32
C SER A 118 -36.15 -57.52 1.08
N GLN A 119 -36.95 -56.74 1.81
CA GLN A 119 -38.16 -57.25 2.48
C GLN A 119 -39.25 -57.68 1.49
N ASN A 120 -39.44 -56.95 0.39
CA ASN A 120 -40.38 -57.35 -0.67
C ASN A 120 -39.96 -58.65 -1.35
N ILE A 121 -38.65 -58.85 -1.60
CA ILE A 121 -38.14 -60.10 -2.15
C ILE A 121 -38.40 -61.27 -1.19
N LEU A 122 -38.21 -61.06 0.12
CA LEU A 122 -38.49 -62.09 1.11
C LEU A 122 -39.99 -62.41 1.24
N SER A 123 -40.87 -61.44 0.97
CA SER A 123 -42.32 -61.64 0.86
C SER A 123 -42.73 -62.41 -0.41
N LEU A 124 -41.95 -62.33 -1.49
CA LEU A 124 -42.16 -63.05 -2.74
C LEU A 124 -41.62 -64.49 -2.71
N LEU A 125 -40.80 -64.83 -1.71
CA LEU A 125 -40.23 -66.17 -1.47
C LEU A 125 -40.99 -66.99 -0.42
N ARG A 126 -42.19 -66.54 0.00
CA ARG A 126 -43.08 -67.22 0.95
C ARG A 126 -44.36 -67.71 0.28
#